data_AF-A0A915UGN5-F1
#
_entry.id   AF-A0A915UGN5-F1
#
_cell.length_a   1.000
_cell.length_b   1.000
_cell.length_c   1.000
_cell.angle_alpha   90.00
_cell.angle_beta   90.00
_cell.angle_gamma   90.00
#
_symmetry.space_group_name_H-M   'P 1'
#
loop_
_entity.id
_entity.type
_entity.pdbx_description
1 polymer ?
#
loop_
_entity_poly.entity_id
_entity_poly.type
_entity_poly.pdbx_seq_one_letter_code
_entity_poly.pdbx_strand_id
1 'polypeptide(L)'
;MSISSHIRIVAMAGLLVGSAASPVLRAQGSDDVTVLLRSGERVSGRLEDLNGGTLYVRVSPNDQRRIPVSQLVVIDYVGGARGLPDTETSAARGTDHVVVMRNSQLVPGRLVDIEGGVGSDKENDRRVFVFRTTAGEERRIPAEQVGRVYLGEYPGTQAAAPGTGSSSANAAMMPSSASGVRVPANQPWTPTGIRVVEGQLVTFSVQGEAQLSAAPEDRASSAGAASGRRADRAPLPSALAGALIGRVGNGAPFGIGNQSLVPMPGTGELFLGVNDDEVGDNSGGFVVDVKPQAAPRRRR
;
A
#
# COMPACT_ATOMS: atom_id res chain seq x y z
N MET A 1 0.68 70.59 55.50
CA MET A 1 -0.61 69.89 55.37
C MET A 1 -1.24 70.42 54.09
N SER A 2 -0.96 69.79 52.95
CA SER A 2 -1.76 68.74 52.30
C SER A 2 -3.10 69.23 51.75
N ILE A 3 -3.40 68.75 50.52
CA ILE A 3 -4.66 68.70 49.76
C ILE A 3 -4.71 69.74 48.61
N SER A 4 -4.35 69.37 47.36
CA SER A 4 -5.04 68.55 46.33
C SER A 4 -5.82 69.42 45.34
N SER A 5 -5.39 69.45 44.07
CA SER A 5 -6.15 68.95 42.89
C SER A 5 -6.76 70.11 42.06
N HIS A 6 -6.80 70.16 40.72
CA HIS A 6 -6.75 69.14 39.67
C HIS A 6 -6.06 69.69 38.39
N ILE A 7 -5.10 68.95 37.83
CA ILE A 7 -4.64 69.13 36.44
C ILE A 7 -5.55 68.31 35.52
N ARG A 8 -6.15 68.99 34.53
CA ARG A 8 -6.93 68.38 33.45
C ARG A 8 -5.97 67.66 32.51
N ILE A 9 -5.96 66.33 32.55
CA ILE A 9 -5.29 65.50 31.54
C ILE A 9 -6.20 65.42 30.32
N VAL A 10 -5.70 65.93 29.20
CA VAL A 10 -6.27 65.78 27.86
C VAL A 10 -6.14 64.31 27.47
N ALA A 11 -7.27 63.62 27.30
CA ALA A 11 -7.32 62.28 26.74
C ALA A 11 -7.05 62.35 25.23
N MET A 12 -5.84 61.98 24.82
CA MET A 12 -5.55 61.62 23.44
C MET A 12 -6.20 60.26 23.16
N ALA A 13 -7.16 60.23 22.24
CA ALA A 13 -7.72 59.01 21.69
C ALA A 13 -6.65 58.30 20.85
N GLY A 14 -5.97 57.33 21.46
CA GLY A 14 -5.16 56.36 20.74
C GLY A 14 -6.07 55.46 19.90
N LEU A 15 -6.00 55.63 18.58
CA LEU A 15 -6.61 54.72 17.63
C LEU A 15 -5.87 53.37 17.74
N LEU A 16 -6.40 52.46 18.56
CA LEU A 16 -6.06 51.05 18.54
C LEU A 16 -6.47 50.50 17.18
N VAL A 17 -5.53 50.45 16.24
CA VAL A 17 -5.61 49.52 15.13
C VAL A 17 -5.50 48.13 15.77
N GLY A 18 -6.66 47.58 16.13
CA GLY A 18 -6.79 46.18 16.47
C GLY A 18 -6.43 45.39 15.23
N SER A 19 -5.15 45.05 15.10
CA SER A 19 -4.71 43.95 14.27
C SER A 19 -5.47 42.74 14.79
N ALA A 20 -6.59 42.41 14.14
CA ALA A 20 -7.17 41.10 14.25
C ALA A 20 -6.08 40.15 13.78
N ALA A 21 -5.29 39.64 14.73
CA ALA A 21 -4.57 38.41 14.57
C ALA A 21 -5.66 37.39 14.28
N SER A 22 -5.96 37.25 13.00
CA SER A 22 -6.74 36.12 12.51
C SER A 22 -6.06 34.92 13.14
N PRO A 23 -6.79 34.05 13.86
CA PRO A 23 -6.20 32.77 14.20
C PRO A 23 -5.82 32.19 12.84
N VAL A 24 -4.52 32.16 12.55
CA VAL A 24 -4.00 31.31 11.51
C VAL A 24 -4.37 29.95 12.04
N LEU A 25 -5.52 29.44 11.58
CA LEU A 25 -5.91 28.06 11.74
C LEU A 25 -4.77 27.33 11.04
N ARG A 26 -3.73 27.00 11.82
CA ARG A 26 -2.67 26.15 11.35
C ARG A 26 -3.36 24.83 11.13
N ALA A 27 -3.63 24.52 9.87
CA ALA A 27 -4.02 23.20 9.45
C ALA A 27 -2.89 22.29 9.96
N GLN A 28 -3.09 21.70 11.13
CA GLN A 28 -2.36 20.50 11.47
C GLN A 28 -2.82 19.52 10.41
N GLY A 29 -1.95 19.25 9.44
CA GLY A 29 -2.19 18.17 8.50
C GLY A 29 -2.57 16.94 9.32
N SER A 30 -3.53 16.14 8.85
CA SER A 30 -3.86 14.89 9.53
C SER A 30 -2.57 14.09 9.69
N ASP A 31 -2.10 13.96 10.93
CA ASP A 31 -0.94 13.14 11.27
C ASP A 31 -1.28 11.63 11.16
N ASP A 32 -2.48 11.31 10.72
CA ASP A 32 -2.94 9.96 10.46
C ASP A 32 -2.18 9.34 9.28
N VAL A 33 -1.53 8.22 9.58
CA VAL A 33 -0.75 7.44 8.62
C VAL A 33 -1.17 5.98 8.67
N THR A 34 -0.88 5.26 7.60
CA THR A 34 -0.77 3.80 7.64
C THR A 34 0.64 3.39 7.35
N VAL A 35 1.16 2.53 8.21
CA VAL A 35 2.50 2.00 8.15
C VAL A 35 2.45 0.57 7.67
N LEU A 36 3.19 0.25 6.61
CA LEU A 36 3.38 -1.12 6.14
C LEU A 36 4.70 -1.66 6.68
N LEU A 37 4.64 -2.80 7.36
CA LEU A 37 5.81 -3.50 7.88
C LEU A 37 6.36 -4.50 6.86
N ARG A 38 7.61 -4.91 7.03
CA ARG A 38 8.28 -5.96 6.23
C ARG A 38 7.62 -7.33 6.42
N SER A 39 6.90 -7.52 7.53
CA SER A 39 6.03 -8.68 7.76
C SER A 39 4.76 -8.66 6.90
N GLY A 40 4.43 -7.53 6.26
CA GLY A 40 3.15 -7.31 5.58
C GLY A 40 2.03 -6.78 6.47
N GLU A 41 2.25 -6.73 7.79
CA GLU A 41 1.32 -6.09 8.73
C GLU A 41 1.14 -4.60 8.40
N ARG A 42 -0.08 -4.10 8.60
CA ARG A 42 -0.39 -2.67 8.48
C ARG A 42 -0.81 -2.13 9.83
N VAL A 43 -0.19 -1.02 10.23
CA VAL A 43 -0.51 -0.29 11.46
C VAL A 43 -1.02 1.09 11.07
N SER A 44 -2.28 1.39 11.36
CA SER A 44 -2.88 2.70 11.10
C SER A 44 -3.05 3.45 12.41
N GLY A 45 -2.72 4.74 12.42
CA GLY A 45 -2.82 5.57 13.61
C GLY A 45 -2.19 6.94 13.37
N ARG A 46 -2.14 7.75 14.42
CA ARG A 46 -1.50 9.07 14.37
C ARG A 46 0.01 8.90 14.53
N LEU A 47 0.78 9.44 13.60
CA LEU A 47 2.22 9.56 13.70
C LEU A 47 2.58 10.49 14.87
N GLU A 48 3.49 10.06 15.74
CA GLU A 48 3.90 10.86 16.91
C GLU A 48 5.37 11.28 16.86
N ASP A 49 6.29 10.39 16.46
CA ASP A 49 7.73 10.70 16.41
C ASP A 49 8.49 9.64 15.60
N LEU A 50 9.72 9.94 15.17
CA LEU A 50 10.74 8.95 14.81
C LEU A 50 12.07 9.39 15.38
N ASN A 51 12.50 8.75 16.46
CA ASN A 51 13.77 9.05 17.11
C ASN A 51 14.51 7.74 17.43
N GLY A 52 15.85 7.77 17.38
CA GLY A 52 16.69 6.61 17.67
C GLY A 52 16.40 5.41 16.76
N GLY A 53 15.94 5.65 15.54
CA GLY A 53 15.56 4.58 14.59
C GLY A 53 14.27 3.83 14.95
N THR A 54 13.42 4.39 15.81
CA THR A 54 12.11 3.83 16.15
C THR A 54 11.01 4.83 15.80
N LEU A 55 10.04 4.39 15.02
CA LEU A 55 8.81 5.12 14.70
C LEU A 55 7.77 4.90 15.79
N TYR A 56 7.12 5.98 16.22
CA TYR A 56 6.06 5.98 17.21
C TYR A 56 4.72 6.32 16.55
N VAL A 57 3.75 5.42 16.64
CA VAL A 57 2.41 5.59 16.06
C VAL A 57 1.37 5.32 17.14
N ARG A 58 0.50 6.29 17.42
CA ARG A 58 -0.63 6.11 18.32
C ARG A 58 -1.82 5.53 17.59
N VAL A 59 -2.14 4.27 17.88
CA VAL A 59 -3.28 3.53 17.31
C VAL A 59 -4.56 3.80 18.10
N SER A 60 -4.43 3.98 19.42
CA SER A 60 -5.53 4.36 20.30
C SER A 60 -5.00 5.19 21.47
N PRO A 61 -5.84 5.84 22.30
CA PRO A 61 -5.38 6.65 23.43
C PRO A 61 -4.38 5.93 24.36
N ASN A 62 -4.53 4.60 24.54
CA ASN A 62 -3.68 3.79 25.42
C ASN A 62 -2.76 2.83 24.66
N ASP A 63 -2.70 2.90 23.33
CA ASP A 63 -1.85 2.05 22.50
C ASP A 63 -0.95 2.91 21.60
N GLN A 64 0.31 3.00 22.00
CA GLN A 64 1.39 3.58 21.21
C GLN A 64 2.28 2.44 20.71
N ARG A 65 2.26 2.23 19.39
CA ARG A 65 3.12 1.26 18.72
C ARG A 65 4.50 1.85 18.52
N ARG A 66 5.53 1.08 18.90
CA ARG A 66 6.95 1.40 18.74
C ARG A 66 7.51 0.46 17.70
N ILE A 67 7.88 0.99 16.54
CA ILE A 67 8.20 0.19 15.36
C ILE A 67 9.61 0.56 14.88
N PRO A 68 10.59 -0.36 14.98
CA PRO A 68 11.92 -0.12 14.45
C PRO A 68 11.88 0.21 12.94
N VAL A 69 12.65 1.19 12.49
CA VAL A 69 12.72 1.57 11.07
C VAL A 69 13.16 0.40 10.18
N SER A 70 13.95 -0.53 10.71
CA SER A 70 14.33 -1.77 10.01
C SER A 70 13.15 -2.67 9.69
N GLN A 71 12.03 -2.57 10.41
CA GLN A 71 10.79 -3.32 10.15
C GLN A 71 9.85 -2.57 9.22
N LEU A 72 10.12 -1.31 8.88
CA LEU A 72 9.26 -0.48 8.05
C LEU A 72 9.53 -0.70 6.57
N VAL A 73 8.46 -0.69 5.78
CA VAL A 73 8.48 -0.67 4.32
C VAL A 73 7.97 0.69 3.83
N VAL A 74 6.78 1.10 4.29
CA VAL A 74 6.14 2.36 3.88
C VAL A 74 5.51 3.07 5.07
N ILE A 75 5.58 4.40 5.08
CA ILE A 75 4.69 5.29 5.84
C ILE A 75 3.81 6.02 4.82
N ASP A 76 2.48 5.91 4.93
CA ASP A 76 1.53 6.41 3.93
C ASP A 76 0.46 7.33 4.52
N TYR A 77 0.41 8.58 4.06
CA TYR A 77 -0.60 9.59 4.42
C TYR A 77 -1.85 9.58 3.51
N VAL A 78 -1.86 8.76 2.47
CA VAL A 78 -2.84 8.87 1.37
C VAL A 78 -3.62 7.58 1.18
N GLY A 79 -2.93 6.48 0.90
CA GLY A 79 -3.54 5.27 0.33
C GLY A 79 -3.71 4.10 1.30
N GLY A 80 -3.42 4.27 2.58
CA GLY A 80 -3.48 3.18 3.56
C GLY A 80 -2.45 2.07 3.31
N ALA A 81 -1.35 2.39 2.65
CA ALA A 81 -0.32 1.48 2.16
C ALA A 81 -0.89 0.36 1.27
N ARG A 82 -1.84 0.71 0.40
CA ARG A 82 -2.45 -0.15 -0.61
C ARG A 82 -2.33 0.51 -1.98
N GLY A 83 -2.28 -0.30 -3.03
CA GLY A 83 -2.18 0.22 -4.41
C GLY A 83 -1.00 1.16 -4.61
N LEU A 84 0.17 0.80 -4.06
CA LEU A 84 1.38 1.59 -4.13
C LEU A 84 1.84 1.69 -5.61
N PRO A 85 1.97 2.90 -6.19
CA PRO A 85 2.29 3.07 -7.61
C PRO A 85 3.64 2.48 -7.99
N ASP A 86 3.70 1.85 -9.15
CA ASP A 86 4.93 1.24 -9.66
C ASP A 86 6.07 2.22 -9.85
N THR A 87 5.77 3.49 -10.17
CA THR A 87 6.75 4.57 -10.29
C THR A 87 7.45 4.84 -8.96
N GLU A 88 6.74 4.74 -7.84
CA GLU A 88 7.27 4.95 -6.50
C GLU A 88 7.98 3.69 -5.99
N THR A 89 7.35 2.53 -6.13
CA THR A 89 7.88 1.25 -5.65
C THR A 89 9.15 0.84 -6.40
N SER A 90 9.27 1.20 -7.69
CA SER A 90 10.50 0.97 -8.46
C SER A 90 11.67 1.81 -7.97
N ALA A 91 11.43 3.07 -7.61
CA ALA A 91 12.45 3.94 -7.03
C ALA A 91 12.89 3.45 -5.63
N ALA A 92 11.99 2.78 -4.91
CA ALA A 92 12.23 2.27 -3.56
C ALA A 92 12.88 0.86 -3.49
N ARG A 93 13.31 0.28 -4.63
CA ARG A 93 13.95 -1.06 -4.64
C ARG A 93 15.37 -1.07 -4.08
N GLY A 94 16.06 0.08 -4.14
CA GLY A 94 17.40 0.24 -3.59
C GLY A 94 17.41 0.35 -2.07
N THR A 95 18.59 0.44 -1.48
CA THR A 95 18.78 0.60 -0.01
C THR A 95 18.47 2.02 0.48
N ASP A 96 18.35 2.97 -0.43
CA ASP A 96 17.94 4.34 -0.13
C ASP A 96 16.45 4.41 0.18
N HIS A 97 16.11 5.29 1.10
CA HIS A 97 14.73 5.67 1.36
C HIS A 97 14.27 6.65 0.26
N VAL A 98 12.97 6.70 0.02
CA VAL A 98 12.38 7.61 -0.97
C VAL A 98 11.17 8.31 -0.36
N VAL A 99 11.21 9.63 -0.32
CA VAL A 99 10.02 10.43 -0.04
C VAL A 99 9.28 10.67 -1.34
N VAL A 100 7.99 10.39 -1.31
CA VAL A 100 7.04 10.83 -2.33
C VAL A 100 6.32 12.04 -1.79
N MET A 101 6.61 13.17 -2.41
CA MET A 101 5.95 14.44 -2.13
C MET A 101 4.52 14.41 -2.69
N ARG A 102 3.59 15.19 -2.12
CA ARG A 102 2.21 15.27 -2.61
C ARG A 102 2.08 15.78 -4.04
N ASN A 103 3.09 16.52 -4.53
CA ASN A 103 3.20 16.91 -5.94
C ASN A 103 3.78 15.79 -6.84
N SER A 104 3.86 14.55 -6.34
CA SER A 104 4.44 13.37 -6.98
C SER A 104 5.95 13.43 -7.24
N GLN A 105 6.67 14.41 -6.69
CA GLN A 105 8.13 14.45 -6.75
C GLN A 105 8.74 13.36 -5.86
N LEU A 106 9.72 12.64 -6.38
CA LEU A 106 10.50 11.65 -5.64
C LEU A 106 11.79 12.28 -5.11
N VAL A 107 12.04 12.14 -3.82
CA VAL A 107 13.26 12.63 -3.15
C VAL A 107 13.98 11.44 -2.51
N PRO A 108 15.08 10.94 -3.12
CA PRO A 108 15.88 9.87 -2.55
C PRO A 108 16.76 10.38 -1.40
N GLY A 109 17.03 9.51 -0.44
CA GLY A 109 17.93 9.81 0.67
C GLY A 109 17.78 8.80 1.81
N ARG A 110 18.02 9.24 3.03
CA ARG A 110 17.85 8.45 4.25
C ARG A 110 17.02 9.24 5.24
N LEU A 111 15.93 8.64 5.69
CA LEU A 111 15.14 9.19 6.80
C LEU A 111 15.99 9.11 8.07
N VAL A 112 16.15 10.25 8.74
CA VAL A 112 16.95 10.40 9.96
C VAL A 112 16.03 10.54 11.17
N ASP A 113 15.03 11.41 11.05
CA ASP A 113 14.17 11.82 12.17
C ASP A 113 12.77 12.25 11.66
N ILE A 114 11.75 12.21 12.53
CA ILE A 114 10.45 12.84 12.33
C ILE A 114 10.11 13.61 13.60
N GLU A 115 10.33 14.93 13.56
CA GLU A 115 10.17 15.80 14.71
C GLU A 115 8.85 16.59 14.65
N GLY A 116 8.37 17.03 15.81
CA GLY A 116 7.28 18.00 15.91
C GLY A 116 5.88 17.41 15.75
N GLY A 117 4.88 18.18 16.19
CA GLY A 117 3.48 17.78 16.20
C GLY A 117 3.08 16.96 17.43
N VAL A 118 1.77 16.77 17.59
CA VAL A 118 1.14 16.10 18.75
C VAL A 118 1.78 14.75 19.03
N GLY A 119 2.16 14.53 20.29
CA GLY A 119 2.79 13.29 20.77
C GLY A 119 4.32 13.21 20.62
N SER A 120 4.98 14.23 20.06
CA SER A 120 6.44 14.35 20.04
C SER A 120 6.97 15.19 21.22
N ASP A 121 8.29 15.20 21.41
CA ASP A 121 8.97 16.10 22.36
C ASP A 121 8.80 17.60 22.01
N LYS A 122 8.38 17.91 20.77
CA LYS A 122 8.16 19.27 20.25
C LYS A 122 6.71 19.44 19.78
N GLU A 123 5.75 19.14 20.65
CA GLU A 123 4.32 19.09 20.31
C GLU A 123 3.75 20.37 19.66
N ASN A 124 4.27 21.55 20.03
CA ASN A 124 3.82 22.83 19.48
C ASN A 124 4.45 23.17 18.12
N ASP A 125 5.48 22.45 17.71
CA ASP A 125 6.13 22.64 16.42
C ASP A 125 5.38 21.90 15.31
N ARG A 126 5.62 22.29 14.06
CA ARG A 126 5.07 21.56 12.91
C ARG A 126 5.79 20.23 12.76
N ARG A 127 5.05 19.20 12.34
CA ARG A 127 5.63 17.90 12.02
C ARG A 127 6.51 17.99 10.78
N VAL A 128 7.75 17.53 10.90
CA VAL A 128 8.79 17.64 9.88
C VAL A 128 9.56 16.33 9.77
N PHE A 129 9.71 15.85 8.55
CA PHE A 129 10.60 14.73 8.22
C PHE A 129 12.00 15.25 7.95
N VAL A 130 12.99 14.70 8.64
CA VAL A 130 14.40 15.03 8.46
C VAL A 130 15.06 13.96 7.61
N PHE A 131 15.54 14.36 6.44
CA PHE A 131 16.16 13.48 5.45
C PHE A 131 17.59 13.88 5.17
N ARG A 132 18.49 12.91 5.12
CA ARG A 132 19.81 13.11 4.55
C ARG A 132 19.80 12.67 3.10
N THR A 133 20.06 13.58 2.17
CA THR A 133 20.16 13.26 0.75
C THR A 133 21.38 12.37 0.48
N THR A 134 21.44 11.77 -0.71
CA THR A 134 22.61 11.00 -1.16
C THR A 134 23.89 11.83 -1.27
N ALA A 135 23.76 13.16 -1.41
CA ALA A 135 24.88 14.11 -1.37
C ALA A 135 25.33 14.48 0.06
N GLY A 136 24.66 13.97 1.10
CA GLY A 136 24.97 14.22 2.51
C GLY A 136 24.29 15.45 3.12
N GLU A 137 23.58 16.25 2.32
CA GLU A 137 22.81 17.41 2.80
C GLU A 137 21.60 16.97 3.62
N GLU A 138 21.36 17.60 4.78
CA GLU A 138 20.13 17.44 5.54
C GLU A 138 19.02 18.33 4.99
N ARG A 139 17.84 17.75 4.78
CA ARG A 139 16.64 18.41 4.32
C ARG A 139 15.51 18.18 5.30
N ARG A 140 14.77 19.25 5.58
CA ARG A 140 13.63 19.27 6.49
C ARG A 140 12.37 19.47 5.67
N ILE A 141 11.54 18.43 5.60
CA ILE A 141 10.33 18.40 4.76
C ILE A 141 9.10 18.43 5.67
N PRO A 142 8.26 19.47 5.61
CA PRO A 142 7.03 19.51 6.39
C PRO A 142 6.08 18.37 6.02
N ALA A 143 5.40 17.77 7.01
CA ALA A 143 4.51 16.61 6.82
C ALA A 143 3.37 16.90 5.83
N GLU A 144 2.89 18.14 5.75
CA GLU A 144 1.87 18.56 4.79
C GLU A 144 2.30 18.38 3.33
N GLN A 145 3.62 18.30 3.05
CA GLN A 145 4.15 18.08 1.71
C GLN A 145 4.45 16.61 1.42
N VAL A 146 4.45 15.76 2.44
CA VAL A 146 4.72 14.33 2.32
C VAL A 146 3.44 13.58 1.97
N GLY A 147 3.51 12.76 0.92
CA GLY A 147 2.47 11.79 0.58
C GLY A 147 2.82 10.41 1.13
N ARG A 148 4.00 9.90 0.79
CA ARG A 148 4.50 8.59 1.22
C ARG A 148 5.99 8.62 1.51
N VAL A 149 6.46 7.71 2.34
CA VAL A 149 7.88 7.45 2.55
C VAL A 149 8.14 5.96 2.43
N TYR A 150 9.03 5.59 1.52
CA TYR A 150 9.52 4.22 1.39
C TYR A 150 10.87 4.10 2.10
N LEU A 151 11.05 3.04 2.90
CA LEU A 151 12.25 2.83 3.71
C LEU A 151 13.25 1.88 3.04
N GLY A 152 13.26 1.88 1.70
CA GLY A 152 14.15 1.09 0.87
C GLY A 152 13.86 -0.42 0.90
N GLU A 153 14.54 -1.12 -0.01
CA GLU A 153 14.45 -2.55 -0.26
C GLU A 153 13.02 -3.03 -0.53
N TYR A 154 12.15 -2.17 -1.07
CA TYR A 154 10.74 -2.49 -1.28
C TYR A 154 10.56 -3.70 -2.23
N PRO A 155 9.69 -4.68 -1.90
CA PRO A 155 8.71 -4.70 -0.79
C PRO A 155 9.28 -5.17 0.57
N GLY A 156 10.56 -5.47 0.62
CA GLY A 156 11.32 -5.96 1.77
C GLY A 156 12.05 -7.24 1.39
N THR A 157 13.32 -7.37 1.76
CA THR A 157 13.82 -8.70 2.12
C THR A 157 13.00 -9.13 3.34
N GLN A 158 12.29 -10.27 3.26
CA GLN A 158 11.60 -10.82 4.42
C GLN A 158 12.66 -11.12 5.48
N ALA A 159 12.73 -10.30 6.53
CA ALA A 159 13.48 -10.66 7.73
C ALA A 159 12.79 -11.91 8.31
N ALA A 160 13.51 -13.03 8.25
CA ALA A 160 13.08 -14.29 8.83
C ALA A 160 12.70 -14.08 10.30
N ALA A 161 11.51 -14.53 10.68
CA ALA A 161 11.16 -14.69 12.08
C ALA A 161 12.11 -15.73 12.72
N PRO A 162 12.58 -15.55 13.97
CA PRO A 162 13.36 -16.57 14.64
C PRO A 162 12.46 -17.70 15.18
N GLY A 163 12.77 -18.93 14.75
CA GLY A 163 12.31 -20.22 15.30
C GLY A 163 11.25 -20.92 14.44
N THR A 164 11.41 -22.17 13.99
CA THR A 164 12.42 -23.21 14.17
C THR A 164 12.19 -24.26 13.08
N GLY A 165 13.25 -24.71 12.40
CA GLY A 165 13.24 -25.96 11.63
C GLY A 165 13.13 -25.84 10.09
N SER A 166 14.29 -25.92 9.45
CA SER A 166 14.62 -26.39 8.07
C SER A 166 13.47 -27.00 7.25
N SER A 167 13.30 -26.73 5.96
CA SER A 167 14.32 -26.52 4.93
C SER A 167 13.76 -25.79 3.71
N SER A 168 14.48 -24.75 3.30
CA SER A 168 14.37 -24.07 2.03
C SER A 168 15.08 -24.88 0.94
N ALA A 169 14.35 -25.33 -0.07
CA ALA A 169 14.85 -25.44 -1.44
C ALA A 169 13.66 -25.45 -2.41
N ASN A 170 13.71 -24.57 -3.42
CA ASN A 170 12.88 -24.53 -4.64
C ASN A 170 11.76 -23.49 -4.77
N ALA A 171 11.84 -22.34 -4.10
CA ALA A 171 11.19 -21.11 -4.59
C ALA A 171 12.12 -20.34 -5.56
N ALA A 172 12.66 -21.02 -6.56
CA ALA A 172 13.48 -20.41 -7.59
C ALA A 172 13.02 -20.91 -8.96
N MET A 173 12.15 -20.12 -9.61
CA MET A 173 12.10 -19.85 -11.06
C MET A 173 10.72 -19.29 -11.43
N MET A 174 10.53 -17.98 -11.27
CA MET A 174 9.63 -17.22 -12.14
C MET A 174 10.31 -15.88 -12.46
N PRO A 175 10.48 -15.50 -13.74
CA PRO A 175 11.24 -14.31 -14.13
C PRO A 175 10.52 -13.04 -13.65
N SER A 176 11.26 -12.16 -12.99
CA SER A 176 10.81 -10.86 -12.46
C SER A 176 10.49 -9.80 -13.53
N SER A 177 10.29 -10.22 -14.79
CA SER A 177 10.31 -9.36 -15.98
C SER A 177 8.95 -9.20 -16.68
N ALA A 178 7.88 -9.83 -16.19
CA ALA A 178 6.55 -9.72 -16.81
C ALA A 178 5.70 -8.65 -16.11
N SER A 179 5.30 -7.60 -16.84
CA SER A 179 4.21 -6.71 -16.43
C SER A 179 2.92 -7.53 -16.33
N GLY A 180 2.29 -7.62 -15.15
CA GLY A 180 1.07 -8.41 -14.95
C GLY A 180 0.64 -8.57 -13.49
N VAL A 181 -0.65 -8.81 -13.28
CA VAL A 181 -1.26 -9.10 -11.98
C VAL A 181 -0.76 -10.45 -11.47
N ARG A 182 -0.15 -10.49 -10.28
CA ARG A 182 0.24 -11.74 -9.63
C ARG A 182 -0.98 -12.38 -8.96
N VAL A 183 -1.31 -13.61 -9.33
CA VAL A 183 -2.42 -14.39 -8.81
C VAL A 183 -1.84 -15.60 -8.05
N PRO A 184 -1.52 -15.45 -6.75
CA PRO A 184 -1.00 -16.57 -5.97
C PRO A 184 -2.10 -17.63 -5.78
N ALA A 185 -1.70 -18.90 -5.78
CA ALA A 185 -2.63 -20.02 -5.66
C ALA A 185 -3.17 -20.23 -4.25
N ASN A 186 -2.53 -19.60 -3.25
CA ASN A 186 -2.81 -19.80 -1.83
C ASN A 186 -3.79 -18.79 -1.22
N GLN A 187 -4.57 -18.11 -2.06
CA GLN A 187 -5.61 -17.22 -1.61
C GLN A 187 -6.81 -17.30 -2.58
N PRO A 188 -8.03 -17.03 -2.11
CA PRO A 188 -9.22 -17.30 -2.90
C PRO A 188 -9.38 -16.32 -4.08
N TRP A 189 -9.09 -15.03 -3.88
CA TRP A 189 -9.26 -14.00 -4.89
C TRP A 189 -8.25 -12.88 -4.75
N THR A 190 -7.70 -12.43 -5.89
CA THR A 190 -6.79 -11.31 -6.04
C THR A 190 -7.52 -10.15 -6.73
N PRO A 191 -7.63 -8.96 -6.11
CA PRO A 191 -8.11 -7.77 -6.81
C PRO A 191 -7.14 -7.35 -7.90
N THR A 192 -7.63 -7.06 -9.10
CA THR A 192 -6.79 -6.57 -10.20
C THR A 192 -6.69 -5.05 -10.22
N GLY A 193 -7.61 -4.33 -9.57
CA GLY A 193 -7.79 -2.88 -9.72
C GLY A 193 -8.39 -2.46 -11.08
N ILE A 194 -8.66 -3.41 -11.97
CA ILE A 194 -9.18 -3.15 -13.31
C ILE A 194 -10.70 -3.14 -13.27
N ARG A 195 -11.30 -2.05 -13.75
CA ARG A 195 -12.74 -1.96 -13.96
C ARG A 195 -13.12 -2.40 -15.36
N VAL A 196 -14.13 -3.26 -15.43
CA VAL A 196 -14.70 -3.79 -16.67
C VAL A 196 -16.18 -3.49 -16.78
N VAL A 197 -16.70 -3.54 -18.01
CA VAL A 197 -18.12 -3.43 -18.35
C VAL A 197 -18.60 -4.76 -18.91
N GLU A 198 -19.85 -5.10 -18.65
CA GLU A 198 -20.48 -6.28 -19.22
C GLU A 198 -20.38 -6.28 -20.76
N GLY A 199 -19.98 -7.42 -21.33
CA GLY A 199 -19.73 -7.59 -22.76
C GLY A 199 -18.41 -6.98 -23.26
N GLN A 200 -17.63 -6.30 -22.41
CA GLN A 200 -16.29 -5.82 -22.78
C GLN A 200 -15.36 -7.01 -22.98
N LEU A 201 -14.65 -7.01 -24.10
CA LEU A 201 -13.61 -8.00 -24.36
C LEU A 201 -12.34 -7.65 -23.58
N VAL A 202 -11.79 -8.61 -22.84
CA VAL A 202 -10.54 -8.44 -22.08
C VAL A 202 -9.54 -9.50 -22.53
N THR A 203 -8.33 -9.05 -22.84
CA THR A 203 -7.21 -9.94 -23.20
C THR A 203 -6.47 -10.40 -21.96
N PHE A 204 -6.16 -11.68 -21.88
CA PHE A 204 -5.37 -12.29 -20.80
C PHE A 204 -4.13 -12.97 -21.38
N SER A 205 -2.97 -12.65 -20.82
CA SER A 205 -1.73 -13.38 -21.08
C SER A 205 -1.20 -13.91 -19.75
N VAL A 206 -1.22 -15.23 -19.60
CA VAL A 206 -0.94 -15.91 -18.34
C VAL A 206 0.37 -16.65 -18.41
N GLN A 207 1.18 -16.52 -17.36
CA GLN A 207 2.40 -17.29 -17.15
C GLN A 207 2.40 -17.85 -15.73
N GLY A 208 3.19 -18.89 -15.50
CA GLY A 208 3.32 -19.51 -14.18
C GLY A 208 2.56 -20.81 -14.04
N GLU A 209 2.63 -21.35 -12.83
CA GLU A 209 2.11 -22.67 -12.48
C GLU A 209 1.75 -22.67 -10.99
N ALA A 210 0.64 -23.33 -10.66
CA ALA A 210 0.22 -23.57 -9.30
C ALA A 210 0.52 -25.01 -8.89
N GLN A 211 0.92 -25.21 -7.64
CA GLN A 211 1.02 -26.50 -6.99
C GLN A 211 -0.15 -26.58 -6.01
N LEU A 212 -1.03 -27.56 -6.17
CA LEU A 212 -2.33 -27.62 -5.50
C LEU A 212 -2.36 -28.48 -4.22
N SER A 213 -1.24 -29.14 -3.92
CA SER A 213 -1.02 -29.91 -2.70
C SER A 213 0.46 -30.24 -2.56
N ALA A 214 0.83 -30.96 -1.49
CA ALA A 214 2.21 -31.43 -1.29
C ALA A 214 2.67 -32.50 -2.31
N ALA A 215 1.75 -33.09 -3.07
CA ALA A 215 2.08 -34.12 -4.07
C ALA A 215 2.77 -33.49 -5.30
N PRO A 216 4.02 -33.88 -5.64
CA PRO A 216 4.79 -33.21 -6.71
C PRO A 216 4.10 -33.16 -8.08
N GLU A 217 3.20 -34.09 -8.36
CA GLU A 217 2.43 -34.23 -9.59
C GLU A 217 1.15 -33.37 -9.63
N ASP A 218 0.70 -32.82 -8.50
CA ASP A 218 -0.55 -32.04 -8.40
C ASP A 218 -0.33 -30.58 -8.83
N ARG A 219 0.18 -30.43 -10.05
CA ARG A 219 0.54 -29.17 -10.69
C ARG A 219 -0.52 -28.74 -11.69
N ALA A 220 -0.77 -27.44 -11.75
CA ALA A 220 -1.74 -26.83 -12.62
C ALA A 220 -1.14 -25.66 -13.41
N SER A 221 -1.34 -25.71 -14.73
CA SER A 221 -1.20 -24.54 -15.59
C SER A 221 -2.46 -23.67 -15.47
N SER A 222 -2.51 -22.52 -16.15
CA SER A 222 -3.72 -21.70 -16.17
C SER A 222 -4.94 -22.45 -16.72
N ALA A 223 -4.76 -23.49 -17.54
CA ALA A 223 -5.85 -24.36 -18.00
C ALA A 223 -6.36 -25.35 -16.94
N GLY A 224 -5.65 -25.50 -15.81
CA GLY A 224 -5.95 -26.43 -14.74
C GLY A 224 -4.95 -27.58 -14.62
N ALA A 225 -5.22 -28.48 -13.67
CA ALA A 225 -4.41 -29.64 -13.33
C ALA A 225 -4.28 -30.60 -14.53
N ALA A 226 -3.06 -31.03 -14.82
CA ALA A 226 -2.77 -31.93 -15.94
C ALA A 226 -3.47 -33.30 -15.81
N SER A 227 -3.78 -33.71 -14.58
CA SER A 227 -4.54 -34.92 -14.26
C SER A 227 -6.01 -34.86 -14.70
N GLY A 228 -6.53 -33.67 -15.02
CA GLY A 228 -7.97 -33.45 -15.26
C GLY A 228 -8.81 -33.46 -13.98
N ARG A 229 -8.19 -33.37 -12.80
CA ARG A 229 -8.88 -33.27 -11.51
C ARG A 229 -9.84 -32.08 -11.49
N ARG A 230 -10.98 -32.25 -10.85
CA ARG A 230 -11.94 -31.20 -10.47
C ARG A 230 -12.04 -31.15 -8.95
N ALA A 231 -12.46 -30.00 -8.44
CA ALA A 231 -12.69 -29.79 -7.02
C ALA A 231 -14.16 -29.36 -6.83
N ASP A 232 -14.97 -30.24 -6.24
CA ASP A 232 -16.43 -30.08 -6.18
C ASP A 232 -16.90 -28.85 -5.39
N ARG A 233 -16.07 -28.40 -4.44
CA ARG A 233 -16.33 -27.23 -3.59
C ARG A 233 -15.56 -25.98 -4.03
N ALA A 234 -14.84 -26.04 -5.15
CA ALA A 234 -14.09 -24.90 -5.65
C ALA A 234 -15.04 -23.79 -6.13
N PRO A 235 -14.56 -22.54 -6.30
CA PRO A 235 -15.43 -21.44 -6.75
C PRO A 235 -16.09 -21.69 -8.12
N LEU A 236 -15.47 -22.51 -8.98
CA LEU A 236 -16.05 -22.96 -10.25
C LEU A 236 -15.90 -24.48 -10.41
N PRO A 237 -16.82 -25.29 -9.84
CA PRO A 237 -16.71 -26.76 -9.85
C PRO A 237 -16.75 -27.37 -11.26
N SER A 238 -17.36 -26.67 -12.21
CA SER A 238 -17.41 -27.03 -13.63
C SER A 238 -16.12 -26.74 -14.40
N ALA A 239 -15.09 -26.15 -13.77
CA ALA A 239 -13.74 -26.04 -14.30
C ALA A 239 -12.78 -27.04 -13.63
N LEU A 240 -11.59 -27.24 -14.22
CA LEU A 240 -10.55 -28.08 -13.62
C LEU A 240 -9.98 -27.41 -12.36
N ALA A 241 -9.51 -28.22 -11.43
CA ALA A 241 -8.76 -27.74 -10.27
C ALA A 241 -7.51 -26.98 -10.74
N GLY A 242 -7.16 -25.89 -10.06
CA GLY A 242 -6.03 -25.04 -10.40
C GLY A 242 -6.21 -24.13 -11.62
N ALA A 243 -7.32 -24.21 -12.35
CA ALA A 243 -7.56 -23.35 -13.50
C ALA A 243 -7.66 -21.88 -13.09
N LEU A 244 -7.18 -20.96 -13.93
CA LEU A 244 -7.37 -19.53 -13.73
C LEU A 244 -8.85 -19.18 -13.92
N ILE A 245 -9.44 -18.55 -12.91
CA ILE A 245 -10.82 -18.08 -12.91
C ILE A 245 -10.89 -16.59 -12.61
N GLY A 246 -12.00 -15.97 -13.00
CA GLY A 246 -12.30 -14.58 -12.70
C GLY A 246 -13.64 -14.42 -11.99
N ARG A 247 -13.85 -13.27 -11.35
CA ARG A 247 -15.18 -12.77 -10.98
C ARG A 247 -15.21 -11.25 -11.11
N VAL A 248 -16.38 -10.67 -11.35
CA VAL A 248 -16.57 -9.22 -11.40
C VAL A 248 -17.34 -8.77 -10.16
N GLY A 249 -16.73 -7.96 -9.31
CA GLY A 249 -17.27 -7.58 -8.01
C GLY A 249 -17.61 -8.81 -7.16
N ASN A 250 -18.87 -8.89 -6.72
CA ASN A 250 -19.43 -10.04 -5.99
C ASN A 250 -20.24 -10.98 -6.90
N GLY A 251 -20.07 -10.88 -8.22
CA GLY A 251 -20.76 -11.73 -9.20
C GLY A 251 -20.26 -13.17 -9.22
N ALA A 252 -20.92 -13.99 -10.03
CA ALA A 252 -20.55 -15.40 -10.19
C ALA A 252 -19.14 -15.57 -10.79
N PRO A 253 -18.37 -16.57 -10.33
CA PRO A 253 -17.10 -16.94 -10.96
C PRO A 253 -17.28 -17.39 -12.41
N PHE A 254 -16.29 -17.12 -13.25
CA PHE A 254 -16.22 -17.54 -14.64
C PHE A 254 -14.83 -18.07 -15.00
N GLY A 255 -14.76 -18.98 -15.98
CA GLY A 255 -13.50 -19.55 -16.45
C GLY A 255 -12.73 -18.57 -17.34
N ILE A 256 -11.41 -18.47 -17.13
CA ILE A 256 -10.48 -17.78 -18.03
C ILE A 256 -9.54 -18.82 -18.66
N GLY A 257 -8.97 -19.70 -17.84
CA GLY A 257 -8.15 -20.80 -18.34
C GLY A 257 -6.92 -20.32 -19.13
N ASN A 258 -6.72 -20.94 -20.29
CA ASN A 258 -5.74 -20.54 -21.31
C ASN A 258 -6.34 -19.66 -22.43
N GLN A 259 -7.56 -19.13 -22.26
CA GLN A 259 -8.17 -18.26 -23.25
C GLN A 259 -7.45 -16.91 -23.29
N SER A 260 -7.12 -16.44 -24.49
CA SER A 260 -6.45 -15.14 -24.66
C SER A 260 -7.41 -13.96 -24.65
N LEU A 261 -8.71 -14.17 -24.86
CA LEU A 261 -9.73 -13.12 -24.98
C LEU A 261 -11.05 -13.61 -24.39
N VAL A 262 -11.60 -12.88 -23.42
CA VAL A 262 -12.83 -13.27 -22.71
C VAL A 262 -13.81 -12.08 -22.66
N PRO A 263 -15.09 -12.25 -23.03
CA PRO A 263 -16.12 -11.24 -22.79
C PRO A 263 -16.49 -11.20 -21.31
N MET A 264 -16.48 -10.01 -20.70
CA MET A 264 -16.76 -9.86 -19.28
C MET A 264 -18.24 -10.08 -18.96
N PRO A 265 -18.57 -10.95 -17.99
CA PRO A 265 -19.96 -11.32 -17.70
C PRO A 265 -20.71 -10.28 -16.85
N GLY A 266 -20.04 -9.19 -16.46
CA GLY A 266 -20.64 -8.15 -15.62
C GLY A 266 -19.83 -6.87 -15.61
N THR A 267 -20.35 -5.86 -14.94
CA THR A 267 -19.72 -4.55 -14.78
C THR A 267 -19.20 -4.38 -13.35
N GLY A 268 -17.94 -3.96 -13.18
CA GLY A 268 -17.34 -3.79 -11.86
C GLY A 268 -15.83 -4.01 -11.85
N GLU A 269 -15.25 -4.19 -10.66
CA GLU A 269 -13.83 -4.56 -10.53
C GLU A 269 -13.64 -6.05 -10.85
N LEU A 270 -12.62 -6.36 -11.64
CA LEU A 270 -12.22 -7.73 -11.95
C LEU A 270 -11.33 -8.29 -10.83
N PHE A 271 -11.62 -9.51 -10.38
CA PHE A 271 -10.79 -10.30 -9.48
C PHE A 271 -10.35 -11.57 -10.21
N LEU A 272 -9.16 -12.06 -9.89
CA LEU A 272 -8.60 -13.31 -10.43
C LEU A 272 -8.32 -14.30 -9.30
N GLY A 273 -8.46 -15.60 -9.57
CA GLY A 273 -8.23 -16.64 -8.58
C GLY A 273 -7.78 -17.95 -9.23
N VAL A 274 -7.26 -18.85 -8.40
CA VAL A 274 -6.97 -20.24 -8.77
C VAL A 274 -8.15 -21.10 -8.31
N ASN A 275 -8.68 -21.93 -9.19
CA ASN A 275 -9.89 -22.72 -8.92
C ASN A 275 -9.58 -23.93 -8.03
N ASP A 276 -9.64 -23.76 -6.72
CA ASP A 276 -9.44 -24.85 -5.75
C ASP A 276 -10.34 -24.71 -4.54
N ASP A 277 -10.61 -25.82 -3.85
CA ASP A 277 -11.49 -25.85 -2.68
C ASP A 277 -10.75 -25.79 -1.33
N GLU A 278 -9.45 -26.04 -1.33
CA GLU A 278 -8.50 -25.76 -0.26
C GLU A 278 -7.36 -24.95 -0.88
N VAL A 279 -7.09 -23.76 -0.35
CA VAL A 279 -6.01 -22.90 -0.86
C VAL A 279 -4.85 -22.82 0.13
N GLY A 280 -5.02 -23.30 1.36
CA GLY A 280 -3.98 -23.21 2.39
C GLY A 280 -2.75 -24.06 2.12
N ASP A 281 -2.89 -25.15 1.36
CA ASP A 281 -1.82 -26.07 0.96
C ASP A 281 -1.26 -25.78 -0.45
N ASN A 282 -1.78 -24.75 -1.12
CA ASN A 282 -1.34 -24.36 -2.44
C ASN A 282 -0.04 -23.55 -2.39
N SER A 283 0.77 -23.66 -3.43
CA SER A 283 1.93 -22.81 -3.65
C SER A 283 2.09 -22.44 -5.12
N GLY A 284 2.99 -21.50 -5.41
CA GLY A 284 3.11 -20.92 -6.74
C GLY A 284 1.89 -20.05 -7.11
N GLY A 285 1.57 -20.02 -8.40
CA GLY A 285 0.50 -19.20 -8.95
C GLY A 285 0.87 -18.61 -10.31
N PHE A 286 0.07 -17.64 -10.74
CA PHE A 286 0.16 -17.06 -12.07
C PHE A 286 0.61 -15.60 -12.05
N VAL A 287 1.18 -15.15 -13.15
CA VAL A 287 1.32 -13.73 -13.51
C VAL A 287 0.47 -13.50 -14.75
N VAL A 288 -0.47 -12.56 -14.66
CA VAL A 288 -1.50 -12.33 -15.67
C VAL A 288 -1.43 -10.90 -16.16
N ASP A 289 -0.99 -10.69 -17.40
CA ASP A 289 -1.20 -9.40 -18.09
C ASP A 289 -2.68 -9.32 -18.51
N VAL A 290 -3.37 -8.27 -18.07
CA VAL A 290 -4.80 -8.05 -18.28
C VAL A 290 -5.00 -6.75 -19.05
N LYS A 291 -5.57 -6.84 -20.25
CA LYS A 291 -5.79 -5.68 -21.13
C LYS A 291 -7.25 -5.59 -21.57
N PRO A 292 -8.06 -4.73 -20.91
CA PRO A 292 -9.41 -4.45 -21.38
C PRO A 292 -9.39 -3.71 -22.72
N GLN A 293 -10.22 -4.14 -23.66
CA GLN A 293 -10.45 -3.39 -24.91
C GLN A 293 -11.39 -2.21 -24.66
N ALA A 294 -11.63 -1.37 -25.68
CA ALA A 294 -12.63 -0.31 -25.58
C ALA A 294 -14.00 -0.90 -25.20
N ALA A 295 -14.69 -0.27 -24.25
CA ALA A 295 -16.00 -0.72 -23.82
C ALA A 295 -17.01 -0.70 -24.99
N PRO A 296 -17.93 -1.68 -25.06
CA PRO A 296 -18.93 -1.72 -26.11
C PRO A 296 -19.80 -0.46 -26.06
N ARG A 297 -19.98 0.19 -27.22
CA ARG A 297 -20.90 1.33 -27.34
C ARG A 297 -22.32 0.81 -27.14
N ARG A 298 -23.06 1.40 -26.19
CA ARG A 298 -24.51 1.22 -26.11
C ARG A 298 -25.14 1.61 -27.45
N ARG A 299 -25.68 0.65 -28.20
CA ARG A 299 -26.59 0.95 -29.30
C ARG A 299 -27.85 1.54 -28.64
N ARG A 300 -28.14 2.80 -28.95
CA ARG A 300 -29.44 3.41 -28.68
C ARG A 300 -30.46 2.87 -29.68
#